data_AF-A0A381C3C5-F1
#
_entry.id   AF-A0A381C3C5-F1
#
_cell.length_a   1.000
_cell.length_b   1.000
_cell.length_c   1.000
_cell.angle_alpha   90.00
_cell.angle_beta   90.00
_cell.angle_gamma   90.00
#
_symmetry.space_group_name_H-M   'P 1'
#
loop_
_entity.id
_entity.type
_entity.pdbx_description
1 polymer ?
#
loop_
_entity_poly.entity_id
_entity_poly.type
_entity_poly.pdbx_seq_one_letter_code
_entity_poly.pdbx_strand_id
1 'polypeptide(L)'
;MARPVFKIDNQTAKRFLLNYATFYELPRWANDIIRGAKGQIKTGTNQVSSSAVFRLVQSLEVISTQTVAATLNRKRLAVDGEVYCQRMIEYYTSAARCASQGITHQLQKHSQQNENHQFTIPVYNLTNTDREYARRLAIAGSTDELQRFLNGSTSKAAA
;
A
#
# COMPACT_ATOMS: atom_id res chain seq x y z
N MET A 1 26.41 -0.27 25.94
CA MET A 1 25.81 0.81 25.13
C MET A 1 24.36 0.43 24.81
N ALA A 2 23.38 1.20 25.31
CA ALA A 2 21.97 0.93 25.02
C ALA A 2 21.68 1.23 23.55
N ARG A 3 21.30 0.21 22.77
CA ARG A 3 20.92 0.36 21.36
C ARG A 3 19.68 1.26 21.30
N PRO A 4 19.66 2.34 20.49
CA PRO A 4 18.49 3.22 20.43
C PRO A 4 17.23 2.42 20.10
N VAL A 5 16.16 2.65 20.87
CA VAL A 5 14.87 1.99 20.65
C VAL A 5 14.22 2.65 19.43
N PHE A 6 14.47 2.10 18.25
CA PHE A 6 13.86 2.58 17.03
C PHE A 6 12.34 2.31 17.07
N LYS A 7 11.54 3.37 17.00
CA LYS A 7 10.08 3.30 16.85
C LYS A 7 9.72 3.91 15.51
N ILE A 8 8.87 3.23 14.75
CA ILE A 8 8.40 3.71 13.44
C ILE A 8 6.88 3.78 13.48
N ASP A 9 6.33 4.88 12.98
CA ASP A 9 4.89 5.01 12.72
C ASP A 9 4.48 4.14 11.53
N ASN A 10 3.46 3.32 11.73
CA ASN A 10 2.96 2.35 10.77
C ASN A 10 1.51 2.64 10.34
N GLN A 11 0.92 3.77 10.74
CA GLN A 11 -0.48 4.05 10.45
C GLN A 11 -0.83 4.00 8.96
N THR A 12 0.02 4.58 8.09
CA THR A 12 -0.22 4.61 6.64
C THR A 12 -0.24 3.21 6.02
N ALA A 13 0.79 2.40 6.30
CA ALA A 13 0.85 1.04 5.79
C ALA A 13 -0.23 0.14 6.41
N LYS A 14 -0.52 0.30 7.71
CA LYS A 14 -1.64 -0.39 8.38
C LYS A 14 -2.97 -0.12 7.67
N ARG A 15 -3.33 1.16 7.46
CA ARG A 15 -4.58 1.55 6.79
C ARG A 15 -4.72 0.92 5.39
N PHE A 16 -3.62 0.91 4.63
CA PHE A 16 -3.60 0.25 3.33
C PHE A 16 -3.82 -1.26 3.43
N LEU A 17 -3.11 -1.94 4.35
CA LEU A 17 -3.18 -3.39 4.50
C LEU A 17 -4.49 -3.89 5.12
N LEU A 18 -5.25 -3.04 5.82
CA LEU A 18 -6.58 -3.40 6.35
C LEU A 18 -7.59 -3.72 5.25
N ASN A 19 -7.36 -3.28 4.01
CA ASN A 19 -8.23 -3.59 2.86
C ASN A 19 -8.08 -5.04 2.35
N TYR A 20 -7.15 -5.82 2.90
CA TYR A 20 -6.83 -7.17 2.44
C TYR A 20 -6.94 -8.16 3.60
N ALA A 21 -7.65 -9.27 3.40
CA ALA A 21 -7.83 -10.28 4.45
C ALA A 21 -6.56 -11.13 4.61
N THR A 22 -5.87 -11.41 3.51
CA THR A 22 -4.71 -12.31 3.46
C THR A 22 -3.52 -11.71 2.71
N PHE A 23 -2.33 -12.22 3.01
CA PHE A 23 -1.08 -11.84 2.32
C PHE A 23 -1.12 -12.15 0.81
N TYR A 24 -1.88 -13.16 0.39
CA TYR A 24 -1.94 -13.62 -0.99
C TYR A 24 -2.86 -12.76 -1.87
N GLU A 25 -3.74 -11.96 -1.27
CA GLU A 25 -4.61 -10.99 -1.96
C GLU A 25 -3.91 -9.66 -2.25
N LEU A 26 -2.70 -9.45 -1.73
CA LEU A 26 -2.00 -8.19 -1.89
C LEU A 26 -1.65 -7.93 -3.37
N PRO A 27 -1.71 -6.67 -3.81
CA PRO A 27 -1.21 -6.30 -5.12
C PRO A 27 0.29 -6.65 -5.22
N ARG A 28 0.72 -7.02 -6.42
CA ARG A 28 2.06 -7.57 -6.67
C ARG A 28 3.18 -6.73 -6.05
N TRP A 29 3.11 -5.40 -6.20
CA TRP A 29 4.10 -4.48 -5.64
C TRP A 29 4.20 -4.56 -4.11
N ALA A 30 3.08 -4.70 -3.39
CA ALA A 30 3.07 -4.77 -1.94
C ALA A 30 3.56 -6.14 -1.46
N ASN A 31 3.22 -7.20 -2.20
CA ASN A 31 3.74 -8.54 -1.96
C ASN A 31 5.27 -8.58 -2.10
N ASP A 32 5.79 -8.00 -3.19
CA ASP A 32 7.23 -7.92 -3.48
C ASP A 32 7.99 -7.13 -2.41
N ILE A 33 7.42 -6.03 -1.90
CA ILE A 33 8.01 -5.27 -0.79
C ILE A 33 8.11 -6.12 0.48
N ILE A 34 7.06 -6.84 0.87
CA ILE A 34 7.08 -7.68 2.08
C ILE A 34 8.08 -8.85 1.91
N ARG A 35 8.14 -9.46 0.73
CA ARG A 35 9.13 -10.51 0.42
C ARG A 35 10.56 -9.96 0.42
N GLY A 36 10.77 -8.77 -0.14
CA GLY A 36 12.06 -8.08 -0.15
C GLY A 36 12.54 -7.69 1.25
N ALA A 37 11.64 -7.22 2.11
CA ALA A 37 11.93 -6.87 3.49
C ALA A 37 12.47 -8.07 4.29
N LYS A 38 11.94 -9.27 4.05
CA LYS A 38 12.49 -10.53 4.58
C LYS A 38 13.90 -10.79 4.08
N GLY A 39 14.15 -10.58 2.79
CA GLY A 39 15.44 -10.84 2.13
C GLY A 39 16.62 -10.02 2.66
N GLN A 40 16.36 -8.93 3.39
CA GLN A 40 17.41 -8.12 4.02
C GLN A 40 18.01 -8.75 5.29
N ILE A 41 17.39 -9.80 5.83
CA ILE A 41 17.90 -10.48 7.02
C ILE A 41 18.96 -11.49 6.58
N LYS A 42 20.23 -11.23 6.93
CA LYS A 42 21.43 -12.03 6.57
C LYS A 42 21.50 -13.41 7.26
N THR A 43 20.37 -14.05 7.54
CA THR A 43 20.31 -15.41 8.07
C THR A 43 19.61 -16.31 7.06
N GLY A 44 20.00 -17.59 7.01
CA GLY A 44 19.40 -18.62 6.15
C GLY A 44 17.90 -18.40 5.96
N THR A 45 17.50 -18.36 4.69
CA THR A 45 16.35 -17.69 4.08
C THR A 45 14.95 -18.08 4.58
N ASN A 46 14.80 -18.83 5.67
CA ASN A 46 13.52 -19.41 6.10
C ASN A 46 13.06 -19.10 7.53
N GLN A 47 13.77 -18.26 8.29
CA GLN A 47 13.37 -17.98 9.67
C GLN A 47 12.11 -17.08 9.75
N VAL A 48 12.01 -16.05 8.91
CA VAL A 48 10.91 -15.06 8.96
C VAL A 48 9.84 -15.35 7.92
N SER A 49 8.59 -15.48 8.36
CA SER A 49 7.43 -15.68 7.47
C SER A 49 6.89 -14.35 6.94
N SER A 50 6.74 -14.23 5.61
CA SER A 50 6.13 -13.05 4.96
C SER A 50 4.70 -12.81 5.45
N SER A 51 3.93 -13.87 5.65
CA SER A 51 2.56 -13.77 6.19
C SER A 51 2.56 -13.27 7.63
N ALA A 52 3.56 -13.63 8.44
CA ALA A 52 3.70 -13.07 9.78
C ALA A 52 4.12 -11.60 9.75
N VAL A 53 5.03 -11.20 8.86
CA VAL A 53 5.38 -9.78 8.63
C VAL A 53 4.15 -8.99 8.21
N PHE A 54 3.36 -9.49 7.26
CA PHE A 54 2.09 -8.89 6.85
C PHE A 54 1.16 -8.65 8.05
N ARG A 55 0.94 -9.68 8.89
CA ARG A 55 0.07 -9.55 10.07
C ARG A 55 0.61 -8.54 11.10
N LEU A 56 1.93 -8.47 11.28
CA LEU A 56 2.55 -7.47 12.18
C LEU A 56 2.30 -6.04 11.67
N VAL A 57 2.54 -5.79 10.38
CA VAL A 57 2.30 -4.47 9.76
C VAL A 57 0.80 -4.14 9.72
N GLN A 58 -0.07 -5.13 9.57
CA GLN A 58 -1.53 -4.92 9.56
C GLN A 58 -2.09 -4.62 10.97
N SER A 59 -1.49 -5.15 12.03
CA SER A 59 -2.04 -5.05 13.40
C SER A 59 -1.46 -3.91 14.24
N LEU A 60 -0.18 -3.59 14.05
CA LEU A 60 0.53 -2.63 14.90
C LEU A 60 0.37 -1.19 14.40
N GLU A 61 0.19 -0.23 15.31
CA GLU A 61 0.25 1.20 14.95
C GLU A 61 1.67 1.73 14.99
N VAL A 62 2.47 1.20 15.92
CA VAL A 62 3.87 1.54 16.09
C VAL A 62 4.70 0.26 16.03
N ILE A 63 5.69 0.24 15.16
CA ILE A 63 6.62 -0.89 15.03
C ILE A 63 7.86 -0.63 15.88
N SER A 64 7.95 -1.35 17.00
CA SER A 64 9.13 -1.42 17.85
C SER A 64 9.38 -2.85 18.27
N THR A 65 10.58 -3.12 18.79
CA THR A 65 10.94 -4.45 19.29
C THR A 65 9.98 -4.90 20.39
N GLN A 66 9.50 -3.98 21.23
CA GLN A 66 8.53 -4.27 22.28
C GLN A 66 7.14 -4.62 21.74
N THR A 67 6.62 -3.85 20.77
CA THR A 67 5.27 -4.10 20.23
C THR A 67 5.22 -5.39 19.40
N VAL A 68 6.29 -5.66 18.65
CA VAL A 68 6.48 -6.92 17.91
C VAL A 68 6.63 -8.10 18.87
N ALA A 69 7.46 -7.98 19.92
CA ALA A 69 7.61 -9.01 20.95
C ALA A 69 6.27 -9.34 21.60
N ALA A 70 5.53 -8.34 22.04
CA ALA A 70 4.24 -8.52 22.69
C ALA A 70 3.24 -9.25 21.79
N THR A 71 3.22 -8.92 20.50
CA THR A 71 2.28 -9.52 19.54
C THR A 71 2.66 -10.95 19.18
N LEU A 72 3.93 -11.20 18.86
CA LEU A 72 4.41 -12.53 18.50
C LEU A 72 4.40 -13.49 19.67
N ASN A 73 4.87 -13.06 20.84
CA ASN A 73 4.93 -13.92 22.02
C ASN A 73 3.53 -14.19 22.57
N ARG A 74 2.58 -13.25 22.52
CA ARG A 74 1.19 -13.54 22.90
C ARG A 74 0.62 -14.67 22.04
N LYS A 75 0.84 -14.63 20.73
CA LYS A 75 0.39 -15.69 19.83
C LYS A 75 1.10 -17.02 20.10
N ARG A 76 2.43 -17.00 20.24
CA ARG A 76 3.22 -18.22 20.44
C ARG A 76 2.98 -18.87 21.80
N LEU A 77 2.85 -18.08 22.86
CA LEU A 77 2.47 -18.58 24.19
C LEU A 77 1.11 -19.28 24.17
N ALA A 78 0.15 -18.77 23.40
CA ALA A 78 -1.17 -19.37 23.28
C ALA A 78 -1.20 -20.69 22.49
N VAL A 79 -0.25 -20.91 21.57
CA VAL A 79 -0.21 -22.09 20.70
C VAL A 79 0.76 -23.15 21.21
N ASP A 80 1.98 -22.72 21.56
CA ASP A 80 3.11 -23.61 21.86
C ASP A 80 3.57 -23.52 23.33
N GLY A 81 3.06 -22.56 24.12
CA GLY A 81 3.51 -22.33 25.50
C GLY A 81 4.91 -21.69 25.63
N GLU A 82 5.51 -21.28 24.50
CA GLU A 82 6.86 -20.73 24.44
C GLU A 82 6.90 -19.28 23.94
N VAL A 83 8.04 -18.61 24.17
CA VAL A 83 8.34 -17.29 23.62
C VAL A 83 9.44 -17.36 22.55
N TYR A 84 9.41 -16.43 21.61
CA TYR A 84 10.50 -16.28 20.66
C TYR A 84 11.76 -15.74 21.34
N CYS A 85 12.92 -16.21 20.91
CA CYS A 85 14.19 -15.64 21.34
C CYS A 85 14.35 -14.18 20.84
N GLN A 86 15.13 -13.40 21.59
CA GLN A 86 15.33 -11.97 21.30
C GLN A 86 15.79 -11.69 19.87
N ARG A 87 16.70 -12.53 19.34
CA ARG A 87 17.20 -12.40 17.96
C ARG A 87 16.09 -12.54 16.92
N MET A 88 15.14 -13.45 17.14
CA MET A 88 14.02 -13.65 16.23
C MET A 88 13.07 -12.46 16.25
N ILE A 89 12.82 -11.89 17.42
CA ILE A 89 12.02 -10.67 17.58
C ILE A 89 12.68 -9.52 16.83
N GLU A 90 14.00 -9.36 16.94
CA GLU A 90 14.74 -8.33 16.21
C GLU A 90 14.64 -8.50 14.69
N TYR A 91 14.67 -9.74 14.19
CA TYR A 91 14.47 -10.04 12.77
C TYR A 91 13.06 -9.67 12.29
N TYR A 92 12.02 -10.09 12.99
CA TYR A 92 10.65 -9.69 12.66
C TYR A 92 10.45 -8.18 12.73
N THR A 93 11.06 -7.54 13.72
CA THR A 93 11.00 -6.08 13.87
C THR A 93 11.66 -5.39 12.69
N SER A 94 12.85 -5.83 12.28
CA SER A 94 13.56 -5.28 11.12
C SER A 94 12.76 -5.45 9.83
N ALA A 95 12.22 -6.65 9.58
CA ALA A 95 11.41 -6.91 8.40
C ALA A 95 10.12 -6.09 8.38
N ALA A 96 9.40 -6.00 9.51
CA ALA A 96 8.17 -5.22 9.61
C ALA A 96 8.44 -3.71 9.38
N ARG A 97 9.55 -3.18 9.91
CA ARG A 97 9.97 -1.80 9.68
C ARG A 97 10.22 -1.53 8.20
N CYS A 98 11.04 -2.38 7.56
CA CYS A 98 11.35 -2.25 6.14
C CYS A 98 10.09 -2.34 5.27
N ALA A 99 9.20 -3.29 5.57
CA ALA A 99 7.92 -3.44 4.86
C ALA A 99 7.02 -2.20 5.03
N SER A 100 6.84 -1.70 6.26
CA SER A 100 6.06 -0.49 6.55
C SER A 100 6.58 0.73 5.76
N GLN A 101 7.89 0.94 5.78
CA GLN A 101 8.52 2.06 5.08
C GLN A 101 8.40 1.91 3.57
N GLY A 102 8.64 0.71 3.02
CA GLY A 102 8.52 0.44 1.59
C GLY A 102 7.09 0.66 1.09
N ILE A 103 6.09 0.15 1.81
CA ILE A 103 4.68 0.35 1.48
C ILE A 103 4.32 1.84 1.52
N THR A 104 4.70 2.53 2.59
CA THR A 104 4.43 3.96 2.75
C THR A 104 5.06 4.78 1.63
N HIS A 105 6.32 4.48 1.28
CA HIS A 105 7.03 5.16 0.20
C HIS A 105 6.35 4.93 -1.16
N GLN A 106 5.93 3.70 -1.46
CA GLN A 106 5.26 3.40 -2.71
C GLN A 106 3.90 4.09 -2.82
N LEU A 107 3.13 4.15 -1.72
CA LEU A 107 1.86 4.88 -1.66
C LEU A 107 2.05 6.39 -1.88
N GLN A 108 3.08 6.97 -1.26
CA GLN A 108 3.45 8.38 -1.48
C GLN A 108 3.84 8.65 -2.93
N LYS A 109 4.66 7.76 -3.52
CA LYS A 109 5.04 7.85 -4.93
C LYS A 109 3.83 7.78 -5.86
N HIS A 110 2.89 6.86 -5.61
CA HIS A 110 1.65 6.75 -6.39
C HIS A 110 0.78 8.00 -6.25
N SER A 111 0.71 8.59 -5.05
CA SER A 111 -0.02 9.84 -4.81
C SER A 111 0.58 10.99 -5.63
N GLN A 112 1.91 11.15 -5.60
CA GLN A 112 2.62 12.16 -6.39
C GLN A 112 2.51 11.92 -7.90
N GLN A 113 2.48 10.66 -8.35
CA GLN A 113 2.29 10.34 -9.77
C GLN A 113 0.88 10.67 -10.27
N ASN A 114 -0.14 10.54 -9.41
CA ASN A 114 -1.52 10.94 -9.72
C ASN A 114 -1.68 12.47 -9.73
N GLU A 115 -0.96 13.20 -8.87
CA GLU A 115 -0.90 14.67 -8.92
C GLU A 115 -0.18 15.16 -10.18
N ASN A 116 0.89 14.48 -10.60
CA ASN A 116 1.63 14.78 -11.82
C ASN A 116 0.94 14.26 -13.11
N HIS A 117 0.00 13.31 -12.99
CA HIS A 117 -0.96 12.94 -14.04
C HIS A 117 -2.29 13.68 -13.83
N GLN A 118 -2.23 14.98 -13.53
CA GLN A 118 -3.30 15.87 -13.95
C GLN A 118 -3.38 15.77 -15.48
N PHE A 119 -4.25 14.89 -15.98
CA PHE A 119 -4.91 15.18 -17.23
C PHE A 119 -5.56 16.54 -17.03
N THR A 120 -4.96 17.57 -17.61
CA THR A 120 -5.67 18.80 -17.93
C THR A 120 -6.72 18.38 -18.94
N ILE A 121 -7.85 17.86 -18.46
CA ILE A 121 -9.07 17.84 -19.26
C ILE A 121 -9.42 19.32 -19.34
N PRO A 122 -9.26 19.99 -20.50
CA PRO A 122 -9.76 21.34 -20.63
C PRO A 122 -11.23 21.28 -20.23
N VAL A 123 -11.57 21.96 -19.14
CA VAL A 123 -12.95 22.09 -18.68
C VAL A 123 -13.63 22.94 -19.76
N TYR A 124 -14.11 22.28 -20.80
CA TYR A 124 -14.96 22.89 -21.79
C TYR A 124 -16.15 23.51 -21.06
N ASN A 125 -16.53 24.72 -21.46
CA ASN A 125 -17.84 25.30 -21.19
C ASN A 125 -18.93 24.47 -21.89
N LEU A 126 -19.04 23.19 -21.54
CA LEU A 126 -20.13 22.32 -21.99
C LEU A 126 -21.38 22.79 -21.29
N THR A 127 -22.41 23.08 -22.09
CA THR A 127 -23.75 23.32 -21.56
C THR A 127 -24.23 22.05 -20.84
N ASN A 128 -25.21 22.19 -19.94
CA ASN A 128 -25.72 21.04 -19.18
C ASN A 128 -26.21 19.90 -20.09
N THR A 129 -26.71 20.24 -21.28
CA THR A 129 -27.16 19.32 -22.32
C THR A 129 -26.00 18.48 -22.89
N ASP A 130 -24.85 19.09 -23.15
CA ASP A 130 -23.67 18.41 -23.69
C ASP A 130 -23.05 17.46 -22.65
N ARG A 131 -23.14 17.82 -21.36
CA ARG A 131 -22.69 16.97 -20.25
C ARG A 131 -23.53 15.72 -20.12
N GLU A 132 -24.86 15.84 -20.27
CA GLU A 132 -25.74 14.68 -20.25
C GLU A 132 -25.52 13.75 -21.44
N TYR A 133 -25.26 14.33 -22.63
CA TYR A 133 -24.95 13.55 -23.81
C TYR A 133 -23.63 12.76 -23.67
N ALA A 134 -22.57 13.42 -23.19
CA ALA A 134 -21.30 12.77 -22.89
C ALA A 134 -21.44 11.65 -21.84
N ARG A 135 -22.27 11.86 -20.80
CA ARG A 135 -22.57 10.83 -19.79
C ARG A 135 -23.27 9.62 -20.40
N ARG A 136 -24.23 9.82 -21.30
CA ARG A 136 -24.93 8.72 -21.99
C ARG A 136 -23.98 7.90 -22.85
N LEU A 137 -23.07 8.55 -23.58
CA LEU A 137 -22.06 7.85 -24.38
C LEU A 137 -21.06 7.07 -23.52
N ALA A 138 -20.64 7.62 -22.38
CA ALA A 138 -19.77 6.93 -21.43
C ALA A 138 -20.44 5.69 -20.81
N ILE A 139 -21.74 5.78 -20.48
CA ILE A 139 -22.53 4.66 -19.96
C ILE A 139 -22.76 3.58 -21.03
N ALA A 140 -22.92 3.99 -22.31
CA ALA A 140 -23.07 3.07 -23.43
C ALA A 140 -21.76 2.37 -23.83
N GLY A 141 -20.61 2.75 -23.25
CA GLY A 141 -19.32 2.13 -23.53
C GLY A 141 -18.67 2.54 -24.85
N SER A 142 -19.23 3.54 -25.55
CA SER A 142 -18.73 4.03 -26.85
C SER A 142 -17.61 5.05 -26.66
N THR A 143 -16.41 4.57 -26.29
CA THR A 143 -15.24 5.41 -25.98
C THR A 143 -14.77 6.24 -27.18
N ASP A 144 -14.86 5.71 -28.39
CA ASP A 144 -14.38 6.38 -29.61
C ASP A 144 -15.29 7.55 -30.02
N GLU A 145 -16.59 7.41 -29.83
CA GLU A 145 -17.58 8.45 -30.11
C GLU A 145 -17.52 9.57 -29.08
N LEU A 146 -17.32 9.21 -27.80
CA LEU A 146 -17.08 10.18 -26.74
C LEU A 146 -15.84 11.01 -27.03
N GLN A 147 -14.75 10.37 -27.45
CA GLN A 147 -13.50 11.06 -27.77
C GLN A 147 -13.64 11.97 -28.99
N ARG A 148 -14.38 11.55 -30.03
CA ARG A 148 -14.71 12.40 -31.19
C ARG A 148 -15.59 13.59 -30.82
N PHE A 149 -16.60 13.40 -29.97
CA PHE A 149 -17.48 14.49 -29.51
C PHE A 149 -16.71 15.55 -28.72
N LEU A 150 -15.84 15.12 -27.79
CA LEU A 150 -14.99 16.01 -27.01
C LEU A 150 -13.99 16.75 -27.90
N ASN A 151 -13.42 16.08 -28.90
CA ASN A 151 -12.48 16.67 -29.87
C ASN A 151 -13.15 17.54 -30.94
N GLY A 152 -14.43 17.36 -31.26
CA GLY A 152 -15.18 18.25 -32.16
C GLY A 152 -15.65 19.53 -31.48
N SER A 153 -15.84 19.49 -30.15
CA SER A 153 -16.27 20.62 -29.33
C SER A 153 -15.16 21.65 -29.11
N THR A 154 -13.88 21.26 -29.22
CA THR A 154 -12.73 22.18 -29.21
C THR A 154 -12.74 23.14 -30.39
N SER A 155 -13.12 22.65 -31.58
CA SER A 155 -13.05 23.38 -32.84
C SER A 155 -14.14 24.45 -32.96
N LYS A 156 -15.26 24.31 -32.26
CA LYS A 156 -16.37 25.28 -32.27
C LYS A 156 -16.15 26.46 -31.34
N ALA A 157 -15.22 26.37 -30.38
CA ALA A 157 -14.91 27.46 -29.45
C ALA A 157 -13.81 28.41 -29.97
N ALA A 158 -13.19 28.08 -31.11
CA ALA A 158 -12.08 28.84 -31.71
C ALA A 158 -12.48 29.58 -33.00
N ALA A 159 -13.77 29.62 -33.34
CA ALA A 159 -14.35 30.40 -34.43
C ALA A 159 -15.41 31.35 -33.86
#